data_AF-A0A6J4TTT1-F1
#
_entry.id   AF-A0A6J4TTT1-F1
#
_cell.length_a   1.000
_cell.length_b   1.000
_cell.length_c   1.000
_cell.angle_alpha   90.00
_cell.angle_beta   90.00
_cell.angle_gamma   90.00
#
_symmetry.space_group_name_H-M   'P 1'
#
loop_
_entity.id
_entity.type
_entity.pdbx_description
1 polymer ?
#
loop_
_entity_poly.entity_id
_entity_poly.type
_entity_poly.pdbx_seq_one_letter_code
_entity_poly.pdbx_strand_id
1 'polypeptide(L)' 'VAHKTLPCGTQVAVRYGSRSLVVPVVDRGPYRRGTSYDLTSATATALRFPGLARIGAVALRDEPRAPAPATGTERRR' A
#
# COMPACT_ATOMS: atom_id res chain seq x y z
N VAL A 1 3.72 -0.82 0.04
CA VAL A 1 4.21 -2.22 0.21
C VAL A 1 5.16 -2.59 -0.92
N ALA A 2 5.93 -3.66 -0.79
CA ALA A 2 6.60 -4.30 -1.91
C ALA A 2 5.80 -5.53 -2.39
N HIS A 3 5.76 -5.77 -3.70
CA HIS A 3 5.17 -6.97 -4.28
C HIS A 3 5.97 -7.46 -5.49
N LYS A 4 6.03 -8.79 -5.68
CA LYS A 4 6.84 -9.42 -6.73
C LYS A 4 6.40 -8.98 -8.13
N THR A 5 5.09 -9.01 -8.38
CA THR A 5 4.54 -8.92 -9.75
C THR A 5 3.51 -7.83 -9.94
N LEU A 6 2.96 -7.24 -8.87
CA LEU A 6 1.97 -6.18 -9.05
C LEU A 6 2.70 -4.95 -9.57
N PRO A 7 2.09 -4.17 -10.50
CA PRO A 7 2.67 -2.90 -10.93
C PRO A 7 2.91 -1.98 -9.72
N CYS A 8 3.99 -1.20 -9.76
CA CYS A 8 4.13 -0.08 -8.84
C CYS A 8 2.96 0.90 -9.05
N GLY A 9 2.43 1.45 -7.96
CA GLY A 9 1.23 2.29 -7.98
C GLY A 9 -0.07 1.54 -7.72
N THR A 10 -0.14 0.22 -7.94
CA THR A 10 -1.33 -0.59 -7.61
C THR A 10 -1.72 -0.38 -6.15
N GLN A 11 -2.97 0.04 -5.91
CA GLN A 11 -3.49 0.19 -4.56
C GLN A 11 -3.80 -1.19 -3.97
N VAL A 12 -3.31 -1.44 -2.76
CA VAL A 12 -3.52 -2.71 -2.06
C VAL A 12 -4.18 -2.40 -0.72
N ALA A 13 -5.36 -2.97 -0.49
CA ALA A 13 -5.95 -3.02 0.84
C ALA A 13 -5.23 -4.11 1.65
N VAL A 14 -4.59 -3.71 2.74
CA VAL A 14 -3.86 -4.59 3.65
C VAL A 14 -4.54 -4.60 5.01
N ARG A 15 -4.73 -5.77 5.59
CA ARG A 15 -5.35 -5.97 6.91
C ARG A 15 -4.46 -6.83 7.80
N TYR A 16 -4.31 -6.40 9.05
CA TYR A 16 -3.73 -7.20 10.14
C TYR A 16 -4.50 -6.96 11.44
N GLY A 17 -5.00 -8.03 12.06
CA GLY A 17 -5.89 -7.94 13.22
C GLY A 17 -7.14 -7.11 12.89
N SER A 18 -7.46 -6.11 13.73
CA SER A 18 -8.56 -5.17 13.51
C SER A 18 -8.19 -3.96 12.65
N ARG A 19 -6.93 -3.84 12.19
CA ARG A 19 -6.43 -2.67 11.46
C ARG A 19 -6.35 -2.96 9.97
N SER A 20 -6.72 -1.97 9.17
CA SER A 20 -6.60 -2.03 7.71
C SER A 20 -6.18 -0.67 7.15
N LEU A 21 -5.47 -0.69 6.02
CA LEU A 21 -5.12 0.51 5.25
C LEU A 21 -5.02 0.18 3.76
N VAL A 22 -5.20 1.20 2.93
CA VAL A 22 -4.95 1.11 1.49
C VAL A 22 -3.63 1.84 1.21
N VAL A 23 -2.69 1.14 0.57
CA VAL A 23 -1.37 1.68 0.25
C VAL A 23 -0.91 1.23 -1.14
N PRO A 24 -0.12 2.03 -1.85
CA PRO A 24 0.45 1.61 -3.13
C PRO A 24 1.51 0.52 -2.97
N VAL A 25 1.68 -0.28 -4.02
CA VAL A 25 2.95 -0.96 -4.29
C VAL A 25 3.99 0.10 -4.66
N VAL A 26 5.10 0.14 -3.93
CA VAL A 26 6.16 1.14 -4.12
C VAL A 26 7.51 0.54 -4.50
N ASP A 27 7.65 -0.78 -4.39
CA ASP A 27 8.90 -1.49 -4.67
C ASP A 27 8.65 -2.98 -5.02
N ARG A 28 9.70 -3.68 -5.42
CA ARG A 28 9.72 -5.11 -5.74
C ARG A 28 10.14 -5.98 -4.56
N GLY A 29 9.72 -7.24 -4.60
CA GLY A 29 9.97 -8.24 -3.55
C GLY A 29 8.69 -8.63 -2.81
N PRO A 30 8.78 -9.36 -1.69
CA PRO A 30 10.00 -9.89 -1.06
C PRO A 30 10.55 -11.11 -1.79
N TYR A 31 11.86 -11.28 -1.89
CA TYR A 31 12.47 -12.45 -2.58
C TYR A 31 12.68 -13.68 -1.69
N ARG A 32 12.29 -13.59 -0.41
CA ARG A 32 12.24 -14.73 0.50
C ARG A 32 11.13 -15.70 0.08
N ARG A 33 11.40 -17.00 0.21
CA ARG A 33 10.37 -18.05 -0.01
C ARG A 33 9.29 -17.93 1.07
N GLY A 34 8.04 -18.15 0.67
CA GLY A 34 6.89 -18.13 1.58
C GLY A 34 6.33 -16.75 1.94
N THR A 35 6.90 -15.67 1.41
CA THR A 35 6.37 -14.31 1.62
C THR A 35 5.81 -13.70 0.33
N SER A 36 4.66 -13.05 0.46
CA SER A 36 3.92 -12.43 -0.66
C SER A 36 4.05 -10.92 -0.68
N TYR A 37 4.10 -10.29 0.49
CA TYR A 37 4.21 -8.85 0.66
C TYR A 37 5.31 -8.50 1.65
N ASP A 38 5.99 -7.39 1.37
CA ASP A 38 6.84 -6.71 2.34
C ASP A 38 6.19 -5.38 2.73
N LEU A 39 6.09 -5.12 4.03
CA LEU A 39 5.47 -3.91 4.53
C LEU A 39 6.54 -2.84 4.68
N THR A 40 6.30 -1.65 4.13
CA THR A 40 7.15 -0.50 4.46
C THR A 40 7.07 -0.23 5.97
N SER A 41 8.10 0.38 6.55
CA SER A 41 8.10 0.72 7.99
C SER A 41 6.84 1.50 8.40
N ALA A 42 6.40 2.46 7.59
CA ALA A 42 5.16 3.20 7.82
C ALA A 42 3.91 2.31 7.81
N THR A 43 3.82 1.38 6.84
CA THR A 43 2.70 0.43 6.74
C THR A 43 2.67 -0.51 7.95
N ALA A 44 3.82 -1.08 8.32
CA ALA A 44 3.95 -1.97 9.46
C ALA A 44 3.60 -1.26 10.79
N THR A 45 4.09 -0.03 10.98
CA THR A 45 3.79 0.81 12.15
C THR A 45 2.29 1.09 12.26
N ALA A 46 1.64 1.53 11.17
CA ALA A 46 0.21 1.82 11.16
C ALA A 46 -0.65 0.59 11.51
N LEU A 47 -0.24 -0.60 11.05
CA LEU A 47 -0.91 -1.86 11.37
C LEU A 47 -0.56 -2.42 12.75
N ARG A 48 0.48 -1.89 13.40
CA ARG A 48 1.17 -2.52 14.55
C ARG A 48 1.58 -3.97 14.24
N PHE A 49 2.20 -4.15 13.07
CA PHE A 49 2.63 -5.45 12.57
C PHE A 49 3.92 -5.90 13.25
N PRO A 50 4.02 -7.15 13.74
CA PRO A 50 5.15 -7.61 14.57
C PRO A 50 6.38 -8.08 13.77
N GLY A 51 6.39 -7.93 12.44
CA GLY A 51 7.53 -8.27 11.58
C GLY A 51 7.25 -9.38 10.58
N LEU A 52 6.88 -10.59 11.02
CA LEU A 52 6.47 -11.67 10.12
C LEU A 52 5.20 -12.36 10.65
N ALA A 53 4.09 -12.19 9.94
CA ALA A 53 2.83 -12.84 10.23
C ALA A 53 1.96 -12.91 8.98
N ARG A 54 0.88 -13.69 9.05
CA ARG A 54 -0.14 -13.72 8.00
C ARG A 54 -0.92 -12.41 8.01
N ILE A 55 -1.16 -11.88 6.82
CA ILE A 55 -1.97 -10.68 6.57
C ILE A 55 -3.09 -11.01 5.59
N GLY A 56 -4.16 -10.22 5.62
CA GLY A 56 -5.08 -10.11 4.49
C GLY A 56 -4.54 -9.07 3.52
N ALA A 57 -4.55 -9.35 2.22
CA ALA A 57 -4.16 -8.39 1.20
C ALA A 57 -4.97 -8.60 -0.08
N VAL A 58 -5.52 -7.53 -0.63
CA VAL A 58 -6.25 -7.55 -1.90
C VAL A 58 -5.77 -6.37 -2.74
N ALA A 59 -5.30 -6.66 -3.95
CA ALA A 59 -5.08 -5.62 -4.96
C ALA A 59 -6.43 -5.04 -5.36
N LEU A 60 -6.61 -3.75 -5.13
CA LEU A 60 -7.80 -3.04 -5.56
C LEU A 60 -7.72 -2.91 -7.08
N ARG A 61 -8.86 -3.13 -7.74
CA ARG A 61 -8.98 -2.84 -9.17
C ARG A 61 -8.72 -1.35 -9.36
N ASP A 62 -8.10 -1.02 -10.48
CA ASP A 62 -7.88 0.37 -10.88
C ASP A 62 -9.25 0.97 -11.26
N GLU A 63 -9.99 1.44 -10.26
CA GLU A 63 -11.05 2.42 -10.47
C GLU A 63 -10.33 3.74 -10.79
N PRO A 64 -10.61 4.40 -11.92
CA PRO A 64 -9.96 5.65 -12.25
C PRO A 64 -10.12 6.61 -11.07
N ARG A 65 -9.01 6.90 -10.39
CA ARG A 65 -8.99 7.85 -9.30
C ARG A 65 -9.46 9.18 -9.87
N ALA A 66 -10.64 9.63 -9.44
CA ALA A 66 -11.09 10.99 -9.73
C ALA A 66 -9.93 11.95 -9.41
N PRO A 67 -9.57 12.85 -10.33
CA PRO A 67 -8.46 13.76 -10.10
C PRO A 67 -8.68 14.45 -8.76
N ALA A 68 -7.63 14.46 -7.92
CA ALA A 68 -7.68 15.19 -6.66
C ALA A 68 -8.10 16.64 -6.98
N PRO A 69 -9.00 17.25 -6.20
CA PRO A 69 -9.39 18.64 -6.44
C PRO A 69 -8.12 19.49 -6.46
N ALA A 70 -7.92 20.22 -7.55
CA ALA A 70 -6.78 21.12 -7.69
C ALA A 70 -6.85 22.12 -6.53
N THR A 71 -5.96 21.96 -5.55
CA THR A 71 -5.81 22.94 -4.48
C THR A 71 -5.45 24.26 -5.14
N GLY A 72 -6.32 25.25 -4.96
CA GLY A 72 -6.32 26.49 -5.71
C GLY A 72 -4.96 27.19 -5.75
N THR A 73 -4.57 27.61 -6.94
CA THR A 73 -3.52 28.59 -7.16
C THR A 73 -3.94 29.92 -6.52
N GLU A 74 -3.34 30.27 -5.38
CA GLU A 74 -3.36 31.64 -4.88
C GLU A 74 -2.48 32.49 -5.81
N ARG A 75 -3.10 33.18 -6.77
CA ARG A 75 -2.46 34.27 -7.50
C ARG A 75 -2.36 35.47 -6.56
N ARG A 76 -1.17 35.69 -5.99
CA ARG A 76 -0.84 36.99 -5.38
C ARG A 76 -0.57 38.01 -6.50
N ARG A 77 -1.26 39.14 -6.40
CA ARG A 77 -1.03 40.36 -7.18
C ARG A 77 0.17 41.10 -6.64
#